data_AF-A0A971G1E8-F1
#
_entry.id   AF-A0A971G1E8-F1
#
_cell.length_a   1.000
_cell.length_b   1.000
_cell.length_c   1.000
_cell.angle_alpha   90.00
_cell.angle_beta   90.00
_cell.angle_gamma   90.00
#
_symmetry.space_group_name_H-M   'P 1'
#
loop_
_entity.id
_entity.type
_entity.pdbx_description
1 polymer ?
#
loop_
_entity_poly.entity_id
_entity_poly.type
_entity_poly.pdbx_seq_one_letter_code
_entity_poly.pdbx_strand_id
1 'polypeptide(L)'
;MKRMPAFLILTLITVIAAVLLAVTDQVTREPIAAAATGEADAARKAVLAAAETFSQVVAPQGLDTLYEGLAGGQKVGHAATVTVSGFAGPVEVTLGLDLNNTISAISVGGSSFAETAGLGALAKESAFTDQFKGKTVPITLNVDVDAISGATITSRAVVDGVNTVAQALGVEMSAAVPEPSQEASESAPPSSASDDSRLAAYPGAETFVNGSFTYDVQVGGKTVGKVAMVTVQGFESPIEVTVGVDNSNTLTGISVGGSGFAETPGLGAKAKEPAFTDQFAGKSLPVVLGEGIDAISSATVTSTAVVKGVNEAAQLLGIGGEAAATSSDAAPAAADTAPADDPLKTVYPAAETFVAQTAPEGVAALYEAQAGGITVGHVAVVSQQGFAGPVEVTVGMDLNGVLTGILVGGDAFAETQGFGSKAKEPAFTDQFMGKNVPVTLGDNVDAISGATVTSSAVQNAVNLAAKAMGAAIEFTLVDTQSSATH
;
A
#
# COMPACT_ATOMS: atom_id res chain seq x y z
N MET A 1 18.52 -50.80 50.39
CA MET A 1 18.56 -49.36 50.03
C MET A 1 17.17 -48.94 49.60
N LYS A 2 16.50 -48.04 50.32
CA LYS A 2 15.17 -47.52 49.93
C LYS A 2 15.32 -46.81 48.58
N ARG A 3 14.56 -47.25 47.56
CA ARG A 3 14.51 -46.55 46.27
C ARG A 3 13.93 -45.15 46.52
N MET A 4 14.69 -44.11 46.17
CA MET A 4 14.17 -42.75 46.20
C MET A 4 12.96 -42.63 45.27
N PRO A 5 11.89 -41.96 45.69
CA PRO A 5 10.75 -41.67 44.83
C PRO A 5 11.20 -40.96 43.55
N ALA A 6 10.67 -41.40 42.40
CA ALA A 6 11.03 -40.85 41.09
C ALA A 6 10.83 -39.32 41.00
N PHE A 7 9.80 -38.78 41.68
CA PHE A 7 9.55 -37.34 41.70
C PHE A 7 10.68 -36.54 42.36
N LEU A 8 11.32 -37.06 43.41
CA LEU A 8 12.45 -36.38 44.07
C LEU A 8 13.70 -36.35 43.19
N ILE A 9 13.92 -37.41 42.41
CA ILE A 9 15.02 -37.48 41.44
C ILE A 9 14.79 -36.45 40.33
N LEU A 10 13.56 -36.36 39.80
CA LEU A 10 13.21 -35.39 38.78
C LEU A 10 13.35 -33.95 39.29
N THR A 11 12.83 -33.66 40.49
CA THR A 11 12.91 -32.32 41.11
C THR A 11 14.36 -31.89 41.31
N LEU A 12 15.23 -32.82 41.70
CA LEU A 12 16.66 -32.55 41.87
C LEU A 12 17.33 -32.23 40.52
N ILE A 13 17.02 -33.00 39.47
CA ILE A 13 17.56 -32.78 38.12
C ILE A 13 17.09 -31.43 37.57
N THR A 14 15.80 -31.07 37.74
CA THR A 14 15.27 -29.78 37.26
C THR A 14 15.89 -28.60 38.00
N VAL A 15 16.12 -28.71 39.31
CA VAL A 15 16.81 -27.66 40.09
C VAL A 15 18.25 -27.51 39.61
N ILE A 16 18.97 -28.61 39.39
CA ILE A 16 20.35 -28.56 38.89
C ILE A 16 20.38 -27.95 37.49
N ALA A 17 19.46 -28.33 36.59
CA ALA A 17 19.38 -27.76 35.25
C ALA A 17 19.06 -26.25 35.26
N ALA A 18 18.14 -25.81 36.12
CA ALA A 18 17.79 -24.40 36.26
C ALA A 18 18.98 -23.57 36.80
N VAL A 19 19.73 -24.10 37.77
CA VAL A 19 20.94 -23.44 38.30
C VAL A 19 22.04 -23.38 37.25
N LEU A 20 22.29 -24.47 36.53
CA LEU A 20 23.29 -24.47 35.46
C LEU A 20 22.92 -23.50 34.33
N LEU A 21 21.64 -23.41 33.96
CA LEU A 21 21.16 -22.46 32.96
C LEU A 21 21.30 -21.01 33.45
N ALA A 22 20.93 -20.72 34.71
CA ALA A 22 21.05 -19.38 35.29
C ALA A 22 22.51 -18.90 35.39
N VAL A 23 23.43 -19.80 35.77
CA VAL A 23 24.87 -19.49 35.81
C VAL A 23 25.41 -19.29 34.39
N THR A 24 24.95 -20.09 33.43
CA THR A 24 25.34 -19.94 32.02
C THR A 24 24.88 -18.59 31.48
N ASP A 25 23.61 -18.21 31.68
CA ASP A 25 23.06 -16.91 31.28
C ASP A 25 23.83 -15.74 31.91
N GLN A 26 24.13 -15.81 33.21
CA GLN A 26 24.85 -14.75 33.91
C GLN A 26 26.27 -14.53 33.36
N VAL A 27 26.98 -15.61 32.98
CA VAL A 27 28.35 -15.54 32.44
C VAL A 27 28.36 -15.13 30.97
N THR A 28 27.34 -15.52 30.19
CA THR A 28 27.29 -15.20 28.74
C THR A 28 26.68 -13.84 28.43
N ARG A 29 25.89 -13.26 29.34
CA ARG A 29 25.19 -11.99 29.11
C ARG A 29 26.12 -10.81 28.81
N GLU A 30 27.20 -10.65 29.55
CA GLU A 30 28.19 -9.57 29.32
C GLU A 30 28.93 -9.73 28.00
N PRO A 31 29.51 -10.90 27.64
CA PRO A 31 30.10 -11.14 26.34
C PRO A 31 29.12 -10.94 25.17
N ILE A 32 27.87 -11.36 25.31
CA ILE A 32 26.83 -11.18 24.28
C ILE A 32 26.49 -9.69 24.13
N ALA A 33 26.35 -8.95 25.23
CA ALA A 33 26.12 -7.52 25.20
C ALA A 33 27.30 -6.76 24.57
N ALA A 34 28.54 -7.13 24.93
CA ALA A 34 29.75 -6.54 24.36
C ALA A 34 29.91 -6.84 22.86
N ALA A 35 29.59 -8.07 22.43
CA ALA A 35 29.57 -8.45 21.02
C ALA A 35 28.50 -7.66 20.24
N ALA A 36 27.30 -7.50 20.80
CA ALA A 36 26.22 -6.72 20.19
C ALA A 36 26.58 -5.22 20.06
N THR A 37 27.25 -4.64 21.06
CA THR A 37 27.77 -3.26 20.95
C THR A 37 28.88 -3.14 19.91
N GLY A 38 29.75 -4.15 19.81
CA GLY A 38 30.83 -4.19 18.82
C GLY A 38 30.32 -4.31 17.37
N GLU A 39 29.28 -5.12 17.14
CA GLU A 39 28.63 -5.23 15.83
C GLU A 39 27.92 -3.94 15.43
N ALA A 40 27.20 -3.31 16.36
CA ALA A 40 26.54 -2.03 16.13
C ALA A 40 27.55 -0.91 15.84
N ASP A 41 28.70 -0.88 16.53
CA ASP A 41 29.78 0.07 16.27
C ASP A 41 30.46 -0.19 14.93
N ALA A 42 30.64 -1.45 14.55
CA ALA A 42 31.17 -1.82 13.24
C ALA A 42 30.23 -1.38 12.10
N ALA A 43 28.91 -1.55 12.26
CA ALA A 43 27.92 -1.09 11.30
C ALA A 43 27.92 0.44 11.13
N ARG A 44 27.98 1.19 12.23
CA ARG A 44 28.14 2.66 12.20
C ARG A 44 29.43 3.09 11.52
N LYS A 45 30.55 2.39 11.81
CA LYS A 45 31.84 2.66 11.17
C LYS A 45 31.85 2.31 9.68
N ALA A 46 31.06 1.34 9.24
CA ALA A 46 30.92 1.01 7.83
C ALA A 46 30.24 2.13 7.04
N VAL A 47 29.27 2.83 7.64
CA VAL A 47 28.57 3.95 6.99
C VAL A 47 29.29 5.30 7.16
N LEU A 48 30.02 5.50 8.26
CA LEU A 48 30.78 6.72 8.57
C LEU A 48 32.23 6.39 8.95
N ALA A 49 33.03 5.96 7.96
CA ALA A 49 34.40 5.47 8.17
C ALA A 49 35.37 6.52 8.75
N ALA A 50 35.07 7.82 8.59
CA ALA A 50 35.87 8.91 9.13
C ALA A 50 35.77 9.03 10.65
N ALA A 51 34.73 8.48 11.29
CA ALA A 51 34.56 8.53 12.73
C ALA A 51 35.37 7.43 13.45
N GLU A 52 36.04 7.80 14.53
CA GLU A 52 36.76 6.88 15.41
C GLU A 52 35.86 6.36 16.54
N THR A 53 34.95 7.21 17.02
CA THR A 53 33.99 6.92 18.10
C THR A 53 32.62 7.49 17.77
N PHE A 54 31.57 6.92 18.37
CA PHE A 54 30.19 7.34 18.16
C PHE A 54 29.54 7.68 19.50
N SER A 55 28.87 8.83 19.58
CA SER A 55 28.07 9.23 20.74
C SER A 55 26.59 9.22 20.36
N GLN A 56 25.78 8.41 21.03
CA GLN A 56 24.34 8.39 20.79
C GLN A 56 23.72 9.70 21.24
N VAL A 57 22.84 10.25 20.41
CA VAL A 57 22.02 11.41 20.75
C VAL A 57 20.55 11.06 20.62
N VAL A 58 19.68 11.91 21.18
CA VAL A 58 18.24 11.72 21.07
C VAL A 58 17.85 11.82 19.59
N ALA A 59 17.25 10.76 19.06
CA ALA A 59 16.77 10.74 17.68
C ALA A 59 15.61 11.76 17.52
N PRO A 60 15.67 12.67 16.54
CA PRO A 60 14.53 13.48 16.13
C PRO A 60 13.35 12.62 15.66
N GLN A 61 12.15 13.20 15.58
CA GLN A 61 11.00 12.49 15.02
C GLN A 61 11.30 12.02 13.60
N GLY A 62 10.91 10.78 13.29
CA GLY A 62 11.14 10.15 12.00
C GLY A 62 12.44 9.32 11.91
N LEU A 63 13.28 9.30 12.95
CA LEU A 63 14.48 8.44 13.01
C LEU A 63 14.38 7.39 14.13
N ASP A 64 14.93 6.21 13.87
CA ASP A 64 15.04 5.14 14.88
C ASP A 64 16.21 5.41 15.82
N THR A 65 17.37 5.74 15.24
CA THR A 65 18.58 6.06 16.00
C THR A 65 19.38 7.18 15.36
N LEU A 66 20.11 7.94 16.19
CA LEU A 66 21.04 8.96 15.74
C LEU A 66 22.31 8.95 16.61
N TYR A 67 23.46 8.97 15.94
CA TYR A 67 24.78 9.02 16.55
C TYR A 67 25.62 10.14 15.94
N GLU A 68 26.32 10.90 16.78
CA GLU A 68 27.37 11.81 16.34
C GLU A 68 28.69 11.03 16.20
N GLY A 69 29.32 11.09 15.01
CA GLY A 69 30.63 10.52 14.77
C GLY A 69 31.74 11.49 15.12
N LEU A 70 32.71 11.05 15.92
CA LEU A 70 33.84 11.85 16.38
C LEU A 70 35.17 11.25 15.90
N ALA A 71 36.08 12.10 15.41
CA ALA A 71 37.48 11.74 15.13
C ALA A 71 38.39 12.71 15.90
N GLY A 72 39.33 12.18 16.69
CA GLY A 72 40.18 13.03 17.54
C GLY A 72 39.40 13.93 18.51
N GLY A 73 38.17 13.54 18.89
CA GLY A 73 37.26 14.33 19.73
C GLY A 73 36.49 15.44 19.01
N GLN A 74 36.61 15.57 17.68
CA GLN A 74 35.85 16.53 16.87
C GLN A 74 34.76 15.82 16.08
N LYS A 75 33.59 16.45 15.96
CA LYS A 75 32.49 15.93 15.13
C LYS A 75 32.89 15.93 13.66
N VAL A 76 32.70 14.78 13.00
CA VAL A 76 33.00 14.58 11.57
C VAL A 76 31.75 14.21 10.76
N GLY A 77 30.65 13.87 11.41
CA GLY A 77 29.39 13.53 10.75
C GLY A 77 28.37 12.91 11.70
N HIS A 78 27.32 12.35 11.12
CA HIS A 78 26.25 11.63 11.81
C HIS A 78 26.07 10.24 11.20
N ALA A 79 25.78 9.24 12.05
CA ALA A 79 25.30 7.93 11.63
C ALA A 79 23.87 7.78 12.17
N ALA A 80 22.91 7.64 11.27
CA ALA A 80 21.49 7.58 11.62
C ALA A 80 20.83 6.38 10.97
N THR A 81 19.83 5.83 11.63
CA THR A 81 19.02 4.73 11.12
C THR A 81 17.57 5.15 11.07
N VAL A 82 16.91 4.80 9.97
CA VAL A 82 15.47 4.95 9.78
C VAL A 82 14.89 3.69 9.17
N THR A 83 13.71 3.30 9.63
CA THR A 83 12.95 2.20 9.07
C THR A 83 11.84 2.75 8.20
N VAL A 84 11.87 2.38 6.92
CA VAL A 84 10.87 2.76 5.91
C VAL A 84 10.11 1.54 5.43
N SER A 85 8.92 1.73 4.87
CA SER A 85 8.15 0.63 4.27
C SER A 85 8.68 0.29 2.88
N GLY A 86 9.22 -0.91 2.71
CA GLY A 86 9.59 -1.49 1.42
C GLY A 86 8.42 -2.22 0.74
N PHE A 87 8.72 -3.02 -0.28
CA PHE A 87 7.69 -3.75 -1.04
C PHE A 87 7.05 -4.90 -0.26
N ALA A 88 7.87 -5.69 0.44
CA ALA A 88 7.43 -6.90 1.15
C ALA A 88 7.60 -6.81 2.67
N GLY A 89 8.17 -5.71 3.16
CA GLY A 89 8.31 -5.47 4.60
C GLY A 89 9.11 -4.21 4.93
N PRO A 90 9.41 -4.00 6.22
CA PRO A 90 10.23 -2.88 6.65
C PRO A 90 11.66 -2.99 6.11
N VAL A 91 12.19 -1.85 5.68
CA VAL A 91 13.56 -1.69 5.20
C VAL A 91 14.25 -0.71 6.13
N GLU A 92 15.17 -1.22 6.92
CA GLU A 92 16.05 -0.41 7.75
C GLU A 92 17.17 0.16 6.88
N VAL A 93 17.30 1.49 6.89
CA VAL A 93 18.32 2.24 6.15
C VAL A 93 19.20 2.95 7.17
N THR A 94 20.47 2.55 7.21
CA THR A 94 21.48 3.22 8.02
C THR A 94 22.34 4.11 7.12
N LEU A 95 22.34 5.41 7.38
CA LEU A 95 23.05 6.43 6.62
C LEU A 95 24.21 7.03 7.44
N GLY A 96 25.39 7.11 6.83
CA GLY A 96 26.48 7.94 7.30
C GLY A 96 26.58 9.23 6.50
N LEU A 97 26.39 10.37 7.16
CA LEU A 97 26.37 11.70 6.56
C LEU A 97 27.50 12.55 7.14
N ASP A 98 28.34 13.16 6.30
CA ASP A 98 29.38 14.07 6.78
C ASP A 98 28.82 15.48 7.11
N LEU A 99 29.68 16.38 7.59
CA LEU A 99 29.29 17.76 7.91
C LEU A 99 28.97 18.64 6.70
N ASN A 100 29.25 18.19 5.48
CA ASN A 100 28.93 18.87 4.23
C ASN A 100 27.65 18.30 3.58
N ASN A 101 26.87 17.51 4.32
CA ASN A 101 25.70 16.81 3.83
C ASN A 101 26.02 15.83 2.68
N THR A 102 27.25 15.31 2.65
CA THR A 102 27.69 14.31 1.69
C THR A 102 27.59 12.92 2.30
N ILE A 103 26.96 12.01 1.57
CA ILE A 103 26.78 10.63 1.97
C ILE A 103 28.15 9.94 1.94
N SER A 104 28.60 9.45 3.09
CA SER A 104 29.81 8.63 3.19
C SER A 104 29.54 7.22 2.69
N ALA A 105 28.45 6.61 3.18
CA ALA A 105 27.90 5.34 2.69
C ALA A 105 26.51 5.11 3.30
N ILE A 106 25.76 4.16 2.73
CA ILE A 106 24.53 3.62 3.30
C ILE A 106 24.68 2.11 3.53
N SER A 107 23.91 1.59 4.48
CA SER A 107 23.61 0.18 4.63
C SER A 107 22.10 -0.01 4.60
N VAL A 108 21.66 -1.04 3.88
CA VAL A 108 20.24 -1.37 3.73
C VAL A 108 20.04 -2.79 4.24
N GLY A 109 18.99 -2.97 5.04
CA GLY A 109 18.66 -4.25 5.65
C GLY A 109 18.53 -4.12 7.15
N GLY A 110 17.74 -5.01 7.73
CA GLY A 110 17.45 -5.08 9.16
C GLY A 110 16.93 -6.47 9.50
N SER A 111 16.68 -6.72 10.78
CA SER A 111 16.22 -8.02 11.28
C SER A 111 14.88 -8.46 10.67
N SER A 112 14.06 -7.51 10.24
CA SER A 112 12.74 -7.74 9.63
C SER A 112 12.71 -7.50 8.12
N PHE A 113 13.88 -7.43 7.47
CA PHE A 113 13.96 -7.20 6.03
C PHE A 113 13.41 -8.40 5.26
N ALA A 114 12.34 -8.18 4.50
CA ALA A 114 11.58 -9.23 3.84
C ALA A 114 11.44 -9.06 2.32
N GLU A 115 12.26 -8.20 1.70
CA GLU A 115 12.19 -7.93 0.26
C GLU A 115 12.44 -9.19 -0.59
N THR A 116 11.75 -9.28 -1.73
CA THR A 116 11.83 -10.42 -2.65
C THR A 116 13.26 -10.69 -3.12
N ALA A 117 13.74 -11.93 -2.94
CA ALA A 117 15.05 -12.36 -3.39
C ALA A 117 15.22 -12.18 -4.91
N GLY A 118 16.34 -11.58 -5.32
CA GLY A 118 16.64 -11.29 -6.73
C GLY A 118 15.93 -10.05 -7.30
N LEU A 119 15.05 -9.39 -6.54
CA LEU A 119 14.45 -8.09 -6.87
C LEU A 119 14.81 -7.07 -5.78
N GLY A 120 13.91 -6.81 -4.83
CA GLY A 120 14.13 -5.82 -3.76
C GLY A 120 15.29 -6.17 -2.82
N ALA A 121 15.62 -7.46 -2.65
CA ALA A 121 16.78 -7.88 -1.88
C ALA A 121 18.11 -7.36 -2.45
N LEU A 122 18.16 -7.00 -3.74
CA LEU A 122 19.31 -6.37 -4.37
C LEU A 122 19.63 -4.99 -3.78
N ALA A 123 18.71 -4.40 -3.01
CA ALA A 123 18.96 -3.14 -2.31
C ALA A 123 20.05 -3.26 -1.23
N LYS A 124 20.36 -4.47 -0.76
CA LYS A 124 21.46 -4.73 0.17
C LYS A 124 22.82 -4.86 -0.52
N GLU A 125 22.81 -5.02 -1.84
CA GLU A 125 24.01 -5.32 -2.61
C GLU A 125 24.79 -4.04 -2.93
N SER A 126 26.11 -4.16 -3.00
CA SER A 126 27.00 -3.02 -3.24
C SER A 126 26.71 -2.29 -4.55
N ALA A 127 26.22 -3.01 -5.58
CA ALA A 127 25.82 -2.44 -6.85
C ALA A 127 24.74 -1.34 -6.72
N PHE A 128 23.90 -1.41 -5.69
CA PHE A 128 22.92 -0.38 -5.38
C PHE A 128 23.45 0.60 -4.32
N THR A 129 23.95 0.11 -3.18
CA THR A 129 24.37 0.98 -2.07
C THR A 129 25.58 1.86 -2.39
N ASP A 130 26.49 1.42 -3.27
CA ASP A 130 27.67 2.20 -3.64
C ASP A 130 27.33 3.44 -4.48
N GLN A 131 26.18 3.46 -5.14
CA GLN A 131 25.73 4.62 -5.92
C GLN A 131 25.54 5.85 -5.06
N PHE A 132 25.24 5.68 -3.76
CA PHE A 132 24.99 6.77 -2.83
C PHE A 132 26.27 7.47 -2.38
N LYS A 133 27.41 6.78 -2.42
CA LYS A 133 28.69 7.29 -1.89
C LYS A 133 29.13 8.55 -2.62
N GLY A 134 29.46 9.58 -1.85
CA GLY A 134 29.95 10.87 -2.36
C GLY A 134 28.85 11.77 -2.94
N LYS A 135 27.57 11.39 -2.88
CA LYS A 135 26.46 12.26 -3.27
C LYS A 135 26.05 13.18 -2.13
N THR A 136 25.59 14.38 -2.47
CA THR A 136 25.08 15.35 -1.50
C THR A 136 23.56 15.17 -1.39
N VAL A 137 23.04 15.11 -0.16
CA VAL A 137 21.59 15.06 0.07
C VAL A 137 20.95 16.45 -0.09
N PRO A 138 19.68 16.53 -0.53
CA PRO A 138 18.82 15.41 -0.91
C PRO A 138 19.19 14.77 -2.24
N ILE A 139 18.78 13.52 -2.42
CA ILE A 139 19.01 12.74 -3.64
C ILE A 139 17.67 12.33 -4.28
N THR A 140 17.68 12.20 -5.61
CA THR A 140 16.50 11.82 -6.41
C THR A 140 16.72 10.51 -7.13
N LEU A 141 15.75 9.59 -7.04
CA LEU A 141 15.79 8.30 -7.76
C LEU A 141 15.69 8.52 -9.28
N ASN A 142 16.47 7.76 -10.06
CA ASN A 142 16.68 7.87 -11.50
C ASN A 142 17.28 9.19 -12.00
N VAL A 143 17.79 10.02 -11.09
CA VAL A 143 18.59 11.21 -11.41
C VAL A 143 19.98 11.05 -10.78
N ASP A 144 19.99 10.87 -9.47
CA ASP A 144 21.21 10.68 -8.70
C ASP A 144 21.55 9.20 -8.59
N VAL A 145 20.57 8.37 -8.24
CA VAL A 145 20.74 6.92 -8.03
C VAL A 145 19.80 6.18 -8.95
N ASP A 146 20.31 5.20 -9.69
CA ASP A 146 19.51 4.36 -10.58
C ASP A 146 18.63 3.40 -9.77
N ALA A 147 17.37 3.25 -10.16
CA ALA A 147 16.49 2.25 -9.57
C ALA A 147 16.95 0.83 -9.90
N ILE A 148 16.67 -0.10 -8.98
CA ILE A 148 16.82 -1.53 -9.22
C ILE A 148 15.70 -1.95 -10.19
N SER A 149 16.10 -2.48 -11.35
CA SER A 149 15.14 -2.96 -12.35
C SER A 149 14.17 -3.98 -11.75
N GLY A 150 12.87 -3.71 -11.87
CA GLY A 150 11.80 -4.54 -11.32
C GLY A 150 11.55 -4.37 -9.81
N ALA A 151 12.32 -3.53 -9.09
CA ALA A 151 12.17 -3.30 -7.65
C ALA A 151 12.11 -1.80 -7.29
N THR A 152 11.41 -1.00 -8.11
CA THR A 152 11.33 0.46 -7.97
C THR A 152 10.73 0.90 -6.63
N ILE A 153 9.80 0.14 -6.05
CA ILE A 153 9.20 0.42 -4.73
C ILE A 153 10.29 0.37 -3.65
N THR A 154 11.09 -0.70 -3.63
CA THR A 154 12.23 -0.84 -2.70
C THR A 154 13.28 0.24 -2.91
N SER A 155 13.62 0.54 -4.17
CA SER A 155 14.59 1.58 -4.50
C SER A 155 14.15 2.96 -4.03
N ARG A 156 12.85 3.27 -4.19
CA ARG A 156 12.27 4.53 -3.73
C ARG A 156 12.25 4.62 -2.20
N ALA A 157 11.84 3.55 -1.52
CA ALA A 157 11.87 3.50 -0.06
C ALA A 157 13.27 3.82 0.50
N VAL A 158 14.33 3.24 -0.08
CA VAL A 158 15.71 3.53 0.35
C VAL A 158 16.09 5.00 0.15
N VAL A 159 15.75 5.59 -1.01
CA VAL A 159 15.99 7.02 -1.28
C VAL A 159 15.21 7.91 -0.32
N ASP A 160 13.94 7.58 -0.05
CA ASP A 160 13.11 8.31 0.90
C ASP A 160 13.65 8.22 2.32
N GLY A 161 14.19 7.06 2.73
CA GLY A 161 14.87 6.90 4.02
C GLY A 161 16.12 7.79 4.13
N VAL A 162 16.95 7.84 3.08
CA VAL A 162 18.13 8.74 3.04
C VAL A 162 17.72 10.20 3.17
N ASN A 163 16.67 10.62 2.45
CA ASN A 163 16.18 11.99 2.50
C ASN A 163 15.48 12.32 3.83
N THR A 164 14.82 11.35 4.45
CA THR A 164 14.22 11.49 5.80
C THR A 164 15.30 11.79 6.84
N VAL A 165 16.45 11.10 6.77
CA VAL A 165 17.60 11.41 7.62
C VAL A 165 18.13 12.81 7.37
N ALA A 166 18.28 13.21 6.11
CA ALA A 166 18.73 14.56 5.77
C ALA A 166 17.79 15.64 6.34
N GLN A 167 16.48 15.46 6.18
CA GLN A 167 15.46 16.36 6.69
C GLN A 167 15.50 16.46 8.22
N ALA A 168 15.56 15.31 8.91
CA ALA A 168 15.62 15.23 10.36
C ALA A 168 16.87 15.91 10.95
N LEU A 169 17.96 15.99 10.19
CA LEU A 169 19.20 16.69 10.56
C LEU A 169 19.20 18.18 10.19
N GLY A 170 18.10 18.71 9.68
CA GLY A 170 17.96 20.12 9.32
C GLY A 170 18.72 20.52 8.06
N VAL A 171 18.98 19.57 7.15
CA VAL A 171 19.50 19.90 5.82
C VAL A 171 18.39 20.60 5.03
N GLU A 172 18.64 21.85 4.68
CA GLU A 172 17.75 22.64 3.82
C GLU A 172 17.54 21.90 2.50
N MET A 173 16.34 21.38 2.29
CA MET A 173 15.91 20.83 1.02
C MET A 173 15.81 22.00 0.04
N SER A 174 16.84 22.22 -0.79
CA SER A 174 16.75 23.16 -1.92
C SER A 174 15.51 22.79 -2.74
N ALA A 175 14.66 23.78 -3.05
CA ALA A 175 13.27 23.69 -3.53
C ALA A 175 13.03 22.92 -4.86
N ALA A 176 13.52 21.69 -4.94
CA ALA A 176 13.34 20.74 -6.02
C ALA A 176 13.41 19.31 -5.45
N VAL A 177 12.68 19.04 -4.36
CA VAL A 177 12.21 17.70 -3.97
C VAL A 177 10.79 17.89 -3.44
N PRO A 178 9.78 17.19 -3.98
CA PRO A 178 8.42 17.28 -3.46
C PRO A 178 8.38 16.69 -2.04
N GLU A 179 7.64 17.35 -1.16
CA GLU A 179 7.36 16.90 0.20
C GLU A 179 6.77 15.47 0.25
N PRO A 180 6.90 14.75 1.38
CA PRO A 180 6.23 13.46 1.56
C PRO A 180 4.72 13.68 1.48
N SER A 181 4.08 13.17 0.43
CA SER A 181 2.63 13.30 0.24
C SER A 181 1.87 12.38 1.20
N GLN A 182 1.64 12.85 2.43
CA GLN A 182 0.41 12.56 3.15
C GLN A 182 -0.62 13.63 2.78
N GLU A 183 -1.51 13.36 1.83
CA GLU A 183 -2.83 13.98 1.84
C GLU A 183 -3.86 12.99 1.28
N ALA A 184 -4.88 12.72 2.08
CA ALA A 184 -6.20 12.45 1.54
C ALA A 184 -6.74 13.77 0.96
N SER A 185 -7.26 13.68 -0.27
CA SER A 185 -8.30 14.56 -0.82
C SER A 185 -8.02 16.07 -0.86
N GLU A 186 -7.43 16.56 -1.95
CA GLU A 186 -8.08 17.63 -2.71
C GLU A 186 -7.64 17.60 -4.19
N SER A 187 -8.61 17.63 -5.09
CA SER A 187 -8.40 17.75 -6.52
C SER A 187 -7.64 19.04 -6.82
N ALA A 188 -6.40 18.95 -7.31
CA ALA A 188 -5.81 20.05 -8.04
C ALA A 188 -6.75 20.38 -9.23
N PRO A 189 -7.20 21.63 -9.40
CA PRO A 189 -8.06 21.98 -10.54
C PRO A 189 -7.28 21.74 -11.84
N PRO A 190 -7.88 21.13 -12.88
CA PRO A 190 -7.21 20.97 -14.16
C PRO A 190 -6.80 22.35 -14.69
N SER A 191 -5.58 22.43 -15.25
CA SER A 191 -5.23 23.57 -16.07
C SER A 191 -6.20 23.63 -17.26
N SER A 192 -6.62 24.82 -17.69
CA SER A 192 -7.54 24.96 -18.83
C SER A 192 -6.98 24.19 -20.03
N ALA A 193 -7.74 23.25 -20.59
CA ALA A 193 -7.28 22.47 -21.74
C ALA A 193 -6.92 23.42 -22.85
N SER A 194 -5.84 23.13 -23.57
CA SER A 194 -5.56 23.84 -24.81
C SER A 194 -6.75 23.67 -25.76
N ASP A 195 -6.96 24.67 -26.62
CA ASP A 195 -7.95 24.61 -27.71
C ASP A 195 -7.78 23.33 -28.52
N ASP A 196 -6.53 22.86 -28.68
CA ASP A 196 -6.18 21.61 -29.35
C ASP A 196 -6.76 20.37 -28.66
N SER A 197 -6.68 20.27 -27.33
CA SER A 197 -7.25 19.13 -26.59
C SER A 197 -8.78 19.10 -26.66
N ARG A 198 -9.43 20.27 -26.64
CA ARG A 198 -10.90 20.36 -26.79
C ARG A 198 -11.33 20.03 -28.22
N LEU A 199 -10.57 20.47 -29.22
CA LEU A 199 -10.83 20.15 -30.62
C LEU A 199 -10.58 18.67 -30.94
N ALA A 200 -9.58 18.04 -30.30
CA ALA A 200 -9.36 16.60 -30.41
C ALA A 200 -10.51 15.79 -29.79
N ALA A 201 -11.05 16.24 -28.66
CA ALA A 201 -12.19 15.59 -28.01
C ALA A 201 -13.52 15.83 -28.75
N TYR A 202 -13.66 16.95 -29.48
CA TYR A 202 -14.83 17.25 -30.31
C TYR A 202 -14.42 17.70 -31.72
N PRO A 203 -14.11 16.75 -32.62
CA PRO A 203 -13.76 17.05 -34.00
C PRO A 203 -14.91 17.78 -34.72
N GLY A 204 -14.61 18.93 -35.33
CA GLY A 204 -15.60 19.74 -36.05
C GLY A 204 -16.28 20.83 -35.22
N ALA A 205 -15.86 21.06 -33.97
CA ALA A 205 -16.23 22.23 -33.20
C ALA A 205 -15.74 23.54 -33.86
N GLU A 206 -16.58 24.58 -33.92
CA GLU A 206 -16.15 25.91 -34.38
C GLU A 206 -15.77 26.82 -33.21
N THR A 207 -16.53 26.78 -32.11
CA THR A 207 -16.23 27.53 -30.89
C THR A 207 -16.65 26.77 -29.63
N PHE A 208 -15.95 27.04 -28.53
CA PHE A 208 -16.25 26.52 -27.19
C PHE A 208 -16.61 27.69 -26.28
N VAL A 209 -17.80 27.68 -25.69
CA VAL A 209 -18.30 28.80 -24.87
C VAL A 209 -18.74 28.33 -23.49
N ASN A 210 -18.96 29.28 -22.58
CA ASN A 210 -19.52 29.06 -21.23
C ASN A 210 -18.71 28.10 -20.33
N GLY A 211 -17.36 28.14 -20.36
CA GLY A 211 -16.56 27.14 -19.63
C GLY A 211 -15.54 27.63 -18.61
N SER A 212 -15.38 26.78 -17.60
CA SER A 212 -14.26 26.71 -16.64
C SER A 212 -13.74 25.27 -16.56
N PHE A 213 -14.66 24.29 -16.55
CA PHE A 213 -14.36 22.84 -16.58
C PHE A 213 -15.25 22.04 -17.56
N THR A 214 -16.37 22.66 -17.99
CA THR A 214 -17.27 22.16 -19.02
C THR A 214 -17.50 23.25 -20.05
N TYR A 215 -17.53 22.95 -21.34
CA TYR A 215 -17.76 23.90 -22.41
C TYR A 215 -18.95 23.47 -23.25
N ASP A 216 -19.77 24.44 -23.67
CA ASP A 216 -20.74 24.22 -24.74
C ASP A 216 -20.02 24.30 -26.09
N VAL A 217 -20.23 23.30 -26.94
CA VAL A 217 -19.66 23.23 -28.28
C VAL A 217 -20.63 23.82 -29.27
N GLN A 218 -20.22 24.82 -30.05
CA GLN A 218 -21.05 25.43 -31.09
C GLN A 218 -20.52 25.20 -32.50
N VAL A 219 -21.45 24.93 -33.42
CA VAL A 219 -21.23 24.87 -34.88
C VAL A 219 -22.37 25.63 -35.55
N GLY A 220 -22.06 26.60 -36.43
CA GLY A 220 -23.05 27.47 -37.06
C GLY A 220 -23.87 28.29 -36.05
N GLY A 221 -23.28 28.62 -34.90
CA GLY A 221 -23.94 29.36 -33.81
C GLY A 221 -24.97 28.57 -33.00
N LYS A 222 -25.03 27.24 -33.15
CA LYS A 222 -25.91 26.36 -32.36
C LYS A 222 -25.09 25.42 -31.49
N THR A 223 -25.56 25.18 -30.26
CA THR A 223 -24.96 24.18 -29.37
C THR A 223 -25.22 22.78 -29.92
N VAL A 224 -24.15 22.06 -30.27
CA VAL A 224 -24.19 20.72 -30.85
C VAL A 224 -23.74 19.63 -29.88
N GLY A 225 -23.10 20.02 -28.77
CA GLY A 225 -22.64 19.11 -27.74
C GLY A 225 -21.93 19.85 -26.61
N LYS A 226 -21.21 19.09 -25.78
CA LYS A 226 -20.43 19.60 -24.65
C LYS A 226 -19.04 18.96 -24.61
N VAL A 227 -18.10 19.64 -23.98
CA VAL A 227 -16.80 19.09 -23.60
C VAL A 227 -16.64 19.21 -22.09
N ALA A 228 -16.14 18.18 -21.42
CA ALA A 228 -15.74 18.23 -20.02
C ALA A 228 -14.28 17.86 -19.84
N MET A 229 -13.71 18.34 -18.74
CA MET A 229 -12.33 18.12 -18.38
C MET A 229 -12.23 17.58 -16.97
N VAL A 230 -11.38 16.57 -16.79
CA VAL A 230 -11.03 16.04 -15.48
C VAL A 230 -9.55 15.74 -15.41
N THR A 231 -9.02 15.65 -14.19
CA THR A 231 -7.67 15.17 -13.92
C THR A 231 -7.77 13.92 -13.07
N VAL A 232 -7.14 12.85 -13.52
CA VAL A 232 -7.09 11.55 -12.84
C VAL A 232 -5.65 11.15 -12.59
N GLN A 233 -5.41 10.33 -11.57
CA GLN A 233 -4.08 9.83 -11.29
C GLN A 233 -3.72 8.68 -12.25
N GLY A 234 -2.66 8.85 -13.04
CA GLY A 234 -2.01 7.82 -13.86
C GLY A 234 -0.98 7.01 -13.07
N PHE A 235 -0.17 6.21 -13.77
CA PHE A 235 0.82 5.34 -13.12
C PHE A 235 1.95 6.12 -12.46
N GLU A 236 2.52 7.10 -13.17
CA GLU A 236 3.63 7.93 -12.70
C GLU A 236 3.20 9.37 -12.44
N SER A 237 2.08 9.81 -13.03
CA SER A 237 1.74 11.22 -13.10
C SER A 237 0.23 11.48 -13.23
N PRO A 238 -0.26 12.69 -12.89
CA PRO A 238 -1.62 13.09 -13.21
C PRO A 238 -1.86 13.14 -14.73
N ILE A 239 -3.04 12.71 -15.15
CA ILE A 239 -3.50 12.68 -16.53
C ILE A 239 -4.71 13.60 -16.64
N GLU A 240 -4.60 14.65 -17.45
CA GLU A 240 -5.75 15.45 -17.86
C GLU A 240 -6.48 14.71 -18.99
N VAL A 241 -7.77 14.45 -18.78
CA VAL A 241 -8.66 13.81 -19.75
C VAL A 241 -9.72 14.83 -20.16
N THR A 242 -9.75 15.16 -21.45
CA THR A 242 -10.77 16.01 -22.06
C THR A 242 -11.72 15.14 -22.87
N VAL A 243 -13.03 15.31 -22.69
CA VAL A 243 -14.06 14.41 -23.21
C VAL A 243 -15.12 15.21 -23.92
N GLY A 244 -15.39 14.87 -25.18
CA GLY A 244 -16.46 15.49 -25.96
C GLY A 244 -17.66 14.57 -26.10
N VAL A 245 -18.87 15.14 -26.00
CA VAL A 245 -20.14 14.44 -26.19
C VAL A 245 -21.09 15.28 -27.03
N ASP A 246 -21.82 14.64 -27.93
CA ASP A 246 -22.88 15.31 -28.70
C ASP A 246 -24.15 15.53 -27.85
N ASN A 247 -25.15 16.21 -28.41
CA ASN A 247 -26.44 16.43 -27.77
C ASN A 247 -27.25 15.14 -27.48
N SER A 248 -26.81 13.99 -28.01
CA SER A 248 -27.39 12.67 -27.73
C SER A 248 -26.59 11.92 -26.66
N ASN A 249 -25.63 12.59 -26.00
CA ASN A 249 -24.71 12.04 -25.01
C ASN A 249 -23.80 10.92 -25.57
N THR A 250 -23.56 10.89 -26.87
CA THR A 250 -22.61 9.97 -27.51
C THR A 250 -21.23 10.62 -27.53
N LEU A 251 -20.19 9.85 -27.21
CA LEU A 251 -18.82 10.34 -27.24
C LEU A 251 -18.42 10.75 -28.66
N THR A 252 -17.94 11.98 -28.81
CA THR A 252 -17.33 12.45 -30.06
C THR A 252 -15.84 12.15 -30.12
N GLY A 253 -15.20 11.98 -28.97
CA GLY A 253 -13.77 11.69 -28.84
C GLY A 253 -13.24 12.06 -27.46
N ILE A 254 -11.96 11.76 -27.23
CA ILE A 254 -11.23 12.14 -26.03
C ILE A 254 -9.85 12.71 -26.37
N SER A 255 -9.28 13.49 -25.46
CA SER A 255 -7.88 13.87 -25.46
C SER A 255 -7.26 13.50 -24.12
N VAL A 256 -6.06 12.93 -24.16
CA VAL A 256 -5.30 12.48 -22.99
C VAL A 256 -3.97 13.23 -22.96
N GLY A 257 -3.60 13.78 -21.80
CA GLY A 257 -2.33 14.48 -21.63
C GLY A 257 -2.32 15.41 -20.44
N GLY A 258 -1.99 16.67 -20.70
CA GLY A 258 -1.80 17.72 -19.69
C GLY A 258 -0.33 18.05 -19.43
N SER A 259 -0.12 19.19 -18.76
CA SER A 259 1.23 19.69 -18.44
C SER A 259 1.97 18.81 -17.42
N GLY A 260 1.23 18.10 -16.58
CA GLY A 260 1.75 17.12 -15.63
C GLY A 260 1.95 15.71 -16.20
N PHE A 261 1.60 15.47 -17.46
CA PHE A 261 1.67 14.12 -18.04
C PHE A 261 3.11 13.66 -18.24
N ALA A 262 3.51 12.63 -17.51
CA ALA A 262 4.85 12.06 -17.51
C ALA A 262 4.81 10.53 -17.32
N GLU A 263 3.94 9.84 -18.08
CA GLU A 263 3.88 8.37 -18.08
C GLU A 263 5.08 7.74 -18.82
N THR A 264 5.41 6.51 -18.45
CA THR A 264 6.57 5.78 -18.99
C THR A 264 6.52 5.71 -20.53
N PRO A 265 7.58 6.18 -21.23
CA PRO A 265 7.65 6.12 -22.69
C PRO A 265 7.50 4.69 -23.23
N GLY A 266 6.65 4.51 -24.25
CA GLY A 266 6.39 3.21 -24.87
C GLY A 266 5.40 2.31 -24.12
N LEU A 267 4.96 2.71 -22.92
CA LEU A 267 3.91 2.07 -22.12
C LEU A 267 2.76 3.05 -21.92
N GLY A 268 2.63 3.67 -20.74
CA GLY A 268 1.54 4.59 -20.41
C GLY A 268 1.50 5.83 -21.32
N ALA A 269 2.64 6.27 -21.85
CA ALA A 269 2.68 7.37 -22.82
C ALA A 269 1.82 7.11 -24.08
N LYS A 270 1.56 5.84 -24.42
CA LYS A 270 0.70 5.46 -25.55
C LYS A 270 -0.77 5.86 -25.35
N ALA A 271 -1.17 6.26 -24.16
CA ALA A 271 -2.51 6.76 -23.91
C ALA A 271 -2.84 8.05 -24.70
N LYS A 272 -1.81 8.75 -25.19
CA LYS A 272 -1.95 9.91 -26.09
C LYS A 272 -2.09 9.52 -27.57
N GLU A 273 -1.90 8.25 -27.91
CA GLU A 273 -1.84 7.81 -29.30
C GLU A 273 -3.25 7.52 -29.84
N PRO A 274 -3.51 7.82 -31.14
CA PRO A 274 -4.80 7.54 -31.79
C PRO A 274 -5.26 6.10 -31.64
N ALA A 275 -4.32 5.14 -31.63
CA ALA A 275 -4.62 3.73 -31.44
C ALA A 275 -5.40 3.45 -30.13
N PHE A 276 -5.25 4.30 -29.11
CA PHE A 276 -6.01 4.21 -27.88
C PHE A 276 -7.18 5.20 -27.85
N THR A 277 -6.97 6.48 -28.19
CA THR A 277 -8.01 7.51 -28.07
C THR A 277 -9.16 7.34 -29.07
N ASP A 278 -8.92 6.80 -30.26
CA ASP A 278 -9.93 6.67 -31.31
C ASP A 278 -10.99 5.61 -30.97
N GLN A 279 -10.69 4.73 -30.01
CA GLN A 279 -11.61 3.67 -29.57
C GLN A 279 -12.87 4.24 -28.90
N PHE A 280 -12.79 5.45 -28.35
CA PHE A 280 -13.86 6.09 -27.58
C PHE A 280 -14.92 6.78 -28.45
N ALA A 281 -14.58 7.17 -29.68
CA ALA A 281 -15.51 7.87 -30.56
C ALA A 281 -16.70 6.97 -30.94
N GLY A 282 -17.91 7.53 -30.85
CA GLY A 282 -19.18 6.85 -31.15
C GLY A 282 -19.67 5.90 -30.05
N LYS A 283 -18.99 5.80 -28.90
CA LYS A 283 -19.42 4.99 -27.76
C LYS A 283 -20.43 5.76 -26.89
N SER A 284 -21.32 5.02 -26.25
CA SER A 284 -22.22 5.57 -25.23
C SER A 284 -21.54 5.56 -23.87
N LEU A 285 -21.91 6.52 -23.01
CA LEU A 285 -21.44 6.60 -21.64
C LEU A 285 -22.39 5.85 -20.68
N PRO A 286 -21.87 5.24 -19.60
CA PRO A 286 -20.45 5.10 -19.24
C PRO A 286 -19.71 4.09 -20.15
N VAL A 287 -18.39 4.24 -20.27
CA VAL A 287 -17.53 3.31 -21.02
C VAL A 287 -16.78 2.38 -20.05
N VAL A 288 -16.49 1.16 -20.51
CA VAL A 288 -15.81 0.12 -19.73
C VAL A 288 -14.63 -0.43 -20.53
N LEU A 289 -13.49 -0.60 -19.85
CA LEU A 289 -12.30 -1.22 -20.43
C LEU A 289 -12.60 -2.71 -20.70
N GLY A 290 -12.25 -3.24 -21.86
CA GLY A 290 -12.60 -4.60 -22.29
C GLY A 290 -13.92 -4.69 -23.06
N GLU A 291 -14.86 -3.77 -22.85
CA GLU A 291 -16.12 -3.69 -23.58
C GLU A 291 -16.03 -2.74 -24.79
N GLY A 292 -15.17 -3.11 -25.74
CA GLY A 292 -14.97 -2.34 -26.96
C GLY A 292 -14.06 -1.12 -26.80
N ILE A 293 -13.37 -1.01 -25.66
CA ILE A 293 -12.17 -0.21 -25.40
C ILE A 293 -11.06 -1.16 -24.92
N ASP A 294 -10.08 -1.45 -25.76
CA ASP A 294 -8.94 -2.29 -25.44
C ASP A 294 -7.92 -1.54 -24.57
N ALA A 295 -7.39 -2.24 -23.57
CA ALA A 295 -6.30 -1.73 -22.74
C ALA A 295 -4.99 -1.57 -23.52
N ILE A 296 -4.16 -0.61 -23.14
CA ILE A 296 -2.77 -0.53 -23.59
C ILE A 296 -2.01 -1.67 -22.93
N SER A 297 -1.42 -2.53 -23.76
CA SER A 297 -0.61 -3.67 -23.30
C SER A 297 0.51 -3.20 -22.36
N SER A 298 0.58 -3.81 -21.18
CA SER A 298 1.53 -3.49 -20.11
C SER A 298 1.40 -2.09 -19.50
N ALA A 299 0.31 -1.36 -19.77
CA ALA A 299 -0.01 -0.06 -19.17
C ALA A 299 -1.49 0.00 -18.70
N THR A 300 -1.92 -1.03 -17.99
CA THR A 300 -3.32 -1.18 -17.55
C THR A 300 -3.73 -0.11 -16.55
N VAL A 301 -2.81 0.37 -15.70
CA VAL A 301 -3.07 1.47 -14.75
C VAL A 301 -3.43 2.75 -15.50
N THR A 302 -2.61 3.15 -16.47
CA THR A 302 -2.88 4.32 -17.32
C THR A 302 -4.18 4.17 -18.12
N SER A 303 -4.43 2.97 -18.68
CA SER A 303 -5.65 2.70 -19.45
C SER A 303 -6.92 2.84 -18.61
N THR A 304 -6.87 2.30 -17.38
CA THR A 304 -7.98 2.36 -16.41
C THR A 304 -8.21 3.79 -15.93
N ALA A 305 -7.13 4.54 -15.67
CA ALA A 305 -7.21 5.95 -15.28
C ALA A 305 -7.92 6.77 -16.36
N VAL A 306 -7.60 6.59 -17.64
CA VAL A 306 -8.29 7.31 -18.74
C VAL A 306 -9.78 6.95 -18.79
N VAL A 307 -10.15 5.67 -18.73
CA VAL A 307 -11.57 5.25 -18.72
C VAL A 307 -12.33 5.84 -17.51
N LYS A 308 -11.71 5.84 -16.33
CA LYS A 308 -12.25 6.51 -15.13
C LYS A 308 -12.48 8.00 -15.40
N GLY A 309 -11.49 8.69 -15.97
CA GLY A 309 -11.62 10.11 -16.31
C GLY A 309 -12.74 10.38 -17.32
N VAL A 310 -12.93 9.48 -18.29
CA VAL A 310 -14.04 9.59 -19.25
C VAL A 310 -15.40 9.52 -18.56
N ASN A 311 -15.56 8.61 -17.59
CA ASN A 311 -16.80 8.46 -16.84
C ASN A 311 -17.03 9.58 -15.82
N GLU A 312 -15.99 10.10 -15.16
CA GLU A 312 -16.09 11.27 -14.29
C GLU A 312 -16.49 12.54 -15.07
N ALA A 313 -15.94 12.72 -16.27
CA ALA A 313 -16.33 13.80 -17.16
C ALA A 313 -17.82 13.70 -17.56
N ALA A 314 -18.36 12.49 -17.75
CA ALA A 314 -19.79 12.28 -18.01
C ALA A 314 -20.66 12.76 -16.84
N GLN A 315 -20.25 12.47 -15.60
CA GLN A 315 -20.94 12.92 -14.40
C GLN A 315 -20.96 14.45 -14.30
N LEU A 316 -19.83 15.10 -14.59
CA LEU A 316 -19.76 16.58 -14.62
C LEU A 316 -20.71 17.20 -15.65
N LEU A 317 -20.99 16.49 -16.75
CA LEU A 317 -21.93 16.93 -17.78
C LEU A 317 -23.39 16.64 -17.44
N GLY A 318 -23.66 16.04 -16.28
CA GLY A 318 -25.00 15.59 -15.88
C GLY A 318 -25.53 14.45 -16.75
N ILE A 319 -24.63 13.69 -17.38
CA ILE A 319 -24.94 12.56 -18.24
C ILE A 319 -24.87 11.30 -17.36
N GLY A 320 -26.04 10.78 -17.02
CA GLY A 320 -26.22 9.68 -16.08
C GLY A 320 -26.74 10.19 -14.72
N GLY A 321 -27.97 9.82 -14.37
CA GLY A 321 -28.47 9.97 -12.99
C GLY A 321 -27.70 9.04 -12.05
N GLU A 322 -27.62 9.42 -10.76
CA GLU A 322 -26.86 8.76 -9.67
C GLU A 322 -26.12 7.51 -10.13
N ALA A 323 -24.81 7.64 -10.32
CA ALA A 323 -23.96 6.47 -10.42
C ALA A 323 -24.05 5.72 -9.09
N ALA A 324 -25.03 4.82 -8.99
CA ALA A 324 -24.78 3.55 -8.35
C ALA A 324 -23.46 3.08 -8.94
N ALA A 325 -22.44 2.92 -8.10
CA ALA A 325 -21.21 2.24 -8.44
C ALA A 325 -21.56 0.77 -8.74
N THR A 326 -22.21 0.54 -9.88
CA THR A 326 -22.42 -0.78 -10.44
C THR A 326 -21.17 -1.09 -11.22
N SER A 327 -20.20 -1.63 -10.48
CA SER A 327 -19.15 -2.47 -11.02
C SER A 327 -19.77 -3.54 -11.93
N SER A 328 -19.65 -3.37 -13.23
CA SER A 328 -19.73 -4.49 -14.17
C SER A 328 -18.76 -4.23 -15.32
N ASP A 329 -17.62 -4.92 -15.28
CA ASP A 329 -17.20 -5.64 -16.48
C ASP A 329 -17.49 -7.11 -16.19
N ALA A 330 -18.50 -7.63 -16.88
CA ALA A 330 -18.72 -9.05 -17.00
C ALA A 330 -18.02 -9.48 -18.29
N ALA A 331 -16.83 -10.08 -18.18
CA ALA A 331 -16.35 -10.98 -19.22
C ALA A 331 -17.31 -12.19 -19.35
N PRO A 332 -17.54 -12.71 -20.56
CA PRO A 332 -18.74 -13.48 -20.90
C PRO A 332 -18.75 -14.92 -20.38
N ALA A 333 -19.94 -15.33 -19.96
CA ALA A 333 -20.54 -16.68 -19.94
C ALA A 333 -19.63 -17.91 -19.74
N ALA A 334 -19.71 -18.48 -18.53
CA ALA A 334 -19.94 -19.92 -18.35
C ALA A 334 -20.86 -20.20 -17.14
N ALA A 335 -22.09 -20.62 -17.46
CA ALA A 335 -23.07 -21.37 -16.65
C ALA A 335 -23.60 -20.81 -15.31
N ASP A 336 -24.82 -20.25 -15.39
CA ASP A 336 -26.01 -20.46 -14.52
C ASP A 336 -25.80 -20.78 -13.01
N THR A 337 -26.04 -19.81 -12.11
CA THR A 337 -27.14 -19.81 -11.09
C THR A 337 -27.05 -18.64 -10.07
N ALA A 338 -28.11 -17.80 -10.01
CA ALA A 338 -28.68 -17.05 -8.84
C ALA A 338 -27.91 -15.84 -8.17
N PRO A 339 -28.60 -14.92 -7.45
CA PRO A 339 -28.35 -13.45 -7.42
C PRO A 339 -27.42 -12.92 -6.30
N ALA A 340 -26.83 -11.73 -6.46
CA ALA A 340 -25.84 -11.14 -5.54
C ALA A 340 -26.43 -10.58 -4.22
N ASP A 341 -25.90 -11.10 -3.11
CA ASP A 341 -26.19 -10.84 -1.70
C ASP A 341 -25.44 -9.60 -1.13
N ASP A 342 -25.97 -9.02 -0.05
CA ASP A 342 -25.31 -8.01 0.80
C ASP A 342 -23.92 -8.50 1.27
N PRO A 343 -22.82 -7.72 1.12
CA PRO A 343 -21.46 -8.15 1.44
C PRO A 343 -21.26 -8.48 2.93
N LEU A 344 -21.97 -7.80 3.84
CA LEU A 344 -21.91 -8.11 5.28
C LEU A 344 -22.61 -9.43 5.58
N LYS A 345 -23.74 -9.69 4.91
CA LYS A 345 -24.46 -10.97 4.98
C LYS A 345 -23.67 -12.12 4.37
N THR A 346 -22.87 -11.87 3.34
CA THR A 346 -22.02 -12.88 2.72
C THR A 346 -20.99 -13.42 3.72
N VAL A 347 -20.34 -12.55 4.48
CA VAL A 347 -19.32 -12.97 5.46
C VAL A 347 -19.88 -13.38 6.81
N TYR A 348 -21.12 -12.97 7.12
CA TYR A 348 -21.80 -13.33 8.36
C TYR A 348 -23.29 -13.67 8.13
N PRO A 349 -23.60 -14.84 7.51
CA PRO A 349 -24.97 -15.17 7.11
C PRO A 349 -25.98 -15.27 8.26
N ALA A 350 -25.49 -15.68 9.44
CA ALA A 350 -26.31 -15.89 10.64
C ALA A 350 -26.81 -14.60 11.32
N ALA A 351 -26.23 -13.44 11.00
CA ALA A 351 -26.62 -12.16 11.62
C ALA A 351 -27.78 -11.53 10.87
N GLU A 352 -28.87 -11.17 11.54
CA GLU A 352 -30.05 -10.54 10.96
C GLU A 352 -29.84 -9.05 10.65
N THR A 353 -29.06 -8.36 11.48
CA THR A 353 -28.78 -6.92 11.36
C THR A 353 -27.32 -6.60 11.68
N PHE A 354 -26.79 -5.53 11.09
CA PHE A 354 -25.45 -5.01 11.36
C PHE A 354 -25.53 -3.59 11.90
N VAL A 355 -24.88 -3.34 13.04
CA VAL A 355 -24.85 -2.01 13.69
C VAL A 355 -23.44 -1.45 13.57
N ALA A 356 -23.28 -0.32 12.88
CA ALA A 356 -21.98 0.32 12.70
C ALA A 356 -21.39 0.79 14.04
N GLN A 357 -20.09 0.55 14.20
CA GLN A 357 -19.28 0.91 15.37
C GLN A 357 -18.20 1.91 14.99
N THR A 358 -17.60 2.56 15.99
CA THR A 358 -16.39 3.37 15.75
C THR A 358 -15.24 2.47 15.35
N ALA A 359 -14.75 2.64 14.13
CA ALA A 359 -13.62 1.86 13.63
C ALA A 359 -12.29 2.37 14.23
N PRO A 360 -11.41 1.47 14.71
CA PRO A 360 -10.07 1.86 15.13
C PRO A 360 -9.18 2.21 13.93
N GLU A 361 -8.03 2.84 14.20
CA GLU A 361 -7.06 3.20 13.16
C GLU A 361 -6.64 1.97 12.33
N GLY A 362 -6.63 2.13 11.01
CA GLY A 362 -6.33 1.06 10.06
C GLY A 362 -7.50 0.13 9.72
N VAL A 363 -8.71 0.41 10.23
CA VAL A 363 -9.96 -0.31 9.88
C VAL A 363 -10.92 0.66 9.20
N ALA A 364 -11.40 0.31 8.01
CA ALA A 364 -12.28 1.17 7.21
C ALA A 364 -13.70 1.21 7.80
N ALA A 365 -14.21 0.06 8.24
CA ALA A 365 -15.51 -0.04 8.90
C ALA A 365 -15.54 -1.20 9.89
N LEU A 366 -16.32 -1.04 10.96
CA LEU A 366 -16.55 -2.05 11.97
C LEU A 366 -18.05 -2.13 12.27
N TYR A 367 -18.58 -3.35 12.38
CA TYR A 367 -19.99 -3.60 12.65
C TYR A 367 -20.15 -4.66 13.73
N GLU A 368 -21.11 -4.46 14.62
CA GLU A 368 -21.69 -5.52 15.44
C GLU A 368 -22.71 -6.31 14.62
N ALA A 369 -22.55 -7.62 14.57
CA ALA A 369 -23.46 -8.53 13.89
C ALA A 369 -24.46 -9.08 14.92
N GLN A 370 -25.77 -8.85 14.71
CA GLN A 370 -26.82 -9.21 15.67
C GLN A 370 -27.82 -10.20 15.08
N ALA A 371 -28.26 -11.18 15.87
CA ALA A 371 -29.38 -12.08 15.54
C ALA A 371 -30.40 -12.05 16.69
N GLY A 372 -31.67 -11.78 16.39
CA GLY A 372 -32.70 -11.61 17.41
C GLY A 372 -32.43 -10.45 18.38
N GLY A 373 -31.66 -9.44 17.95
CA GLY A 373 -31.23 -8.31 18.77
C GLY A 373 -30.09 -8.60 19.75
N ILE A 374 -29.43 -9.76 19.65
CA ILE A 374 -28.27 -10.13 20.46
C ILE A 374 -27.03 -10.12 19.56
N THR A 375 -25.94 -9.50 20.01
CA THR A 375 -24.64 -9.54 19.33
C THR A 375 -24.11 -10.97 19.30
N VAL A 376 -23.91 -11.50 18.10
CA VAL A 376 -23.43 -12.86 17.84
C VAL A 376 -21.99 -12.88 17.31
N GLY A 377 -21.49 -11.74 16.86
CA GLY A 377 -20.14 -11.57 16.35
C GLY A 377 -19.93 -10.16 15.79
N HIS A 378 -18.88 -9.99 15.01
CA HIS A 378 -18.50 -8.72 14.40
C HIS A 378 -18.13 -8.90 12.92
N VAL A 379 -18.21 -7.81 12.17
CA VAL A 379 -17.68 -7.71 10.82
C VAL A 379 -16.78 -6.50 10.73
N ALA A 380 -15.58 -6.66 10.18
CA ALA A 380 -14.66 -5.55 9.93
C ALA A 380 -14.26 -5.52 8.45
N VAL A 381 -14.14 -4.30 7.91
CA VAL A 381 -13.62 -4.02 6.58
C VAL A 381 -12.24 -3.43 6.73
N VAL A 382 -11.24 -4.10 6.18
CA VAL A 382 -9.83 -3.73 6.31
C VAL A 382 -9.18 -3.77 4.95
N SER A 383 -8.31 -2.81 4.68
CA SER A 383 -7.54 -2.78 3.44
C SER A 383 -6.06 -2.95 3.73
N GLN A 384 -5.38 -3.77 2.93
CA GLN A 384 -3.93 -3.98 2.99
C GLN A 384 -3.34 -3.84 1.60
N GLN A 385 -2.12 -3.35 1.48
CA GLN A 385 -1.48 -3.22 0.18
C GLN A 385 -1.23 -4.60 -0.45
N GLY A 386 -1.83 -4.85 -1.62
CA GLY A 386 -1.56 -6.00 -2.48
C GLY A 386 -0.48 -5.70 -3.51
N PHE A 387 -0.35 -6.59 -4.51
CA PHE A 387 0.67 -6.48 -5.54
C PHE A 387 0.51 -5.25 -6.45
N ALA A 388 -0.72 -5.00 -6.91
CA ALA A 388 -1.03 -3.94 -7.87
C ALA A 388 -2.03 -2.90 -7.33
N GLY A 389 -2.64 -3.17 -6.17
CA GLY A 389 -3.48 -2.19 -5.48
C GLY A 389 -3.86 -2.64 -4.07
N PRO A 390 -4.55 -1.79 -3.32
CA PRO A 390 -5.11 -2.18 -2.03
C PRO A 390 -6.08 -3.35 -2.17
N VAL A 391 -5.89 -4.35 -1.32
CA VAL A 391 -6.75 -5.51 -1.17
C VAL A 391 -7.63 -5.25 0.05
N GLU A 392 -8.84 -4.77 -0.23
CA GLU A 392 -9.89 -4.70 0.78
C GLU A 392 -10.42 -6.11 1.08
N VAL A 393 -10.60 -6.39 2.35
CA VAL A 393 -11.14 -7.65 2.86
C VAL A 393 -12.20 -7.31 3.90
N THR A 394 -13.42 -7.78 3.64
CA THR A 394 -14.48 -7.82 4.63
C THR A 394 -14.40 -9.15 5.36
N VAL A 395 -14.37 -9.13 6.69
CA VAL A 395 -14.11 -10.30 7.53
C VAL A 395 -15.20 -10.41 8.59
N GLY A 396 -15.91 -11.54 8.59
CA GLY A 396 -16.86 -11.89 9.64
C GLY A 396 -16.21 -12.82 10.67
N MET A 397 -16.44 -12.55 11.96
CA MET A 397 -15.88 -13.34 13.05
C MET A 397 -16.85 -13.44 14.23
N ASP A 398 -17.07 -14.66 14.74
CA ASP A 398 -17.91 -14.89 15.91
C ASP A 398 -17.25 -14.41 17.21
N LEU A 399 -18.00 -14.45 18.32
CA LEU A 399 -17.50 -14.04 19.64
C LEU A 399 -16.39 -14.95 20.21
N ASN A 400 -16.13 -16.10 19.60
CA ASN A 400 -15.07 -17.03 20.01
C ASN A 400 -13.78 -16.86 19.18
N GLY A 401 -13.76 -15.90 18.25
CA GLY A 401 -12.63 -15.68 17.34
C GLY A 401 -12.58 -16.68 16.17
N VAL A 402 -13.70 -17.34 15.85
CA VAL A 402 -13.84 -18.22 14.69
C VAL A 402 -14.34 -17.39 13.51
N LEU A 403 -13.63 -17.47 12.38
CA LEU A 403 -14.03 -16.78 11.16
C LEU A 403 -15.31 -17.39 10.59
N THR A 404 -16.32 -16.55 10.35
CA THR A 404 -17.58 -16.97 9.70
C THR A 404 -17.51 -16.87 8.18
N GLY A 405 -16.59 -16.05 7.66
CA GLY A 405 -16.35 -15.87 6.24
C GLY A 405 -15.46 -14.67 5.96
N ILE A 406 -14.88 -14.65 4.76
CA ILE A 406 -14.20 -13.46 4.23
C ILE A 406 -14.71 -13.17 2.84
N LEU A 407 -14.69 -11.89 2.47
CA LEU A 407 -14.92 -11.42 1.12
C LEU A 407 -13.74 -10.55 0.74
N VAL A 408 -13.04 -10.92 -0.33
CA VAL A 408 -11.88 -10.18 -0.84
C VAL A 408 -12.31 -9.36 -2.03
N GLY A 409 -11.99 -8.08 -2.01
CA GLY A 409 -12.34 -7.12 -3.04
C GLY A 409 -12.82 -5.81 -2.46
N GLY A 410 -12.59 -4.75 -3.22
CA GLY A 410 -13.06 -3.39 -2.99
C GLY A 410 -12.81 -2.58 -4.27
N ASP A 411 -13.25 -1.33 -4.31
CA ASP A 411 -13.23 -0.51 -5.53
C ASP A 411 -11.82 -0.24 -6.06
N ALA A 412 -10.82 -0.30 -5.17
CA ALA A 412 -9.41 -0.11 -5.51
C ALA A 412 -8.63 -1.43 -5.66
N PHE A 413 -9.29 -2.59 -5.64
CA PHE A 413 -8.65 -3.88 -5.86
C PHE A 413 -8.20 -3.99 -7.32
N ALA A 414 -6.88 -3.97 -7.52
CA ALA A 414 -6.27 -3.91 -8.86
C ALA A 414 -5.30 -5.08 -9.14
N GLU A 415 -5.42 -6.19 -8.41
CA GLU A 415 -4.50 -7.33 -8.53
C GLU A 415 -4.51 -7.95 -9.95
N THR A 416 -3.35 -8.43 -10.38
CA THR A 416 -3.16 -9.01 -11.72
C THR A 416 -4.15 -10.14 -12.02
N GLN A 417 -4.81 -10.08 -13.18
CA GLN A 417 -5.75 -11.10 -13.64
C GLN A 417 -5.07 -12.48 -13.76
N GLY A 418 -5.71 -13.54 -13.27
CA GLY A 418 -5.17 -14.91 -13.28
C GLY A 418 -4.12 -15.20 -12.19
N PHE A 419 -3.68 -14.19 -11.44
CA PHE A 419 -2.80 -14.30 -10.29
C PHE A 419 -3.51 -13.81 -9.02
N GLY A 420 -3.27 -12.57 -8.59
CA GLY A 420 -3.85 -12.04 -7.35
C GLY A 420 -5.37 -11.88 -7.37
N SER A 421 -5.97 -11.70 -8.55
CA SER A 421 -7.44 -11.75 -8.71
C SER A 421 -8.07 -13.06 -8.20
N LYS A 422 -7.32 -14.17 -8.17
CA LYS A 422 -7.78 -15.45 -7.58
C LYS A 422 -8.08 -15.35 -6.09
N ALA A 423 -7.63 -14.28 -5.42
CA ALA A 423 -7.98 -14.03 -4.04
C ALA A 423 -9.48 -13.78 -3.82
N LYS A 424 -10.23 -13.43 -4.89
CA LYS A 424 -11.69 -13.32 -4.85
C LYS A 424 -12.40 -14.67 -5.04
N GLU A 425 -11.68 -15.71 -5.44
CA GLU A 425 -12.29 -16.99 -5.78
C GLU A 425 -12.62 -17.82 -4.52
N PRO A 426 -13.76 -18.55 -4.51
CA PRO A 426 -14.13 -19.44 -3.40
C PRO A 426 -13.03 -20.43 -3.01
N ALA A 427 -12.25 -20.91 -3.99
CA ALA A 427 -11.12 -21.81 -3.75
C ALA A 427 -10.07 -21.23 -2.78
N PHE A 428 -9.98 -19.91 -2.66
CA PHE A 428 -9.15 -19.22 -1.69
C PHE A 428 -9.94 -18.74 -0.48
N THR A 429 -11.07 -18.05 -0.66
CA THR A 429 -11.84 -17.45 0.45
C THR A 429 -12.49 -18.48 1.37
N ASP A 430 -12.96 -19.60 0.84
CA ASP A 430 -13.64 -20.65 1.62
C ASP A 430 -12.69 -21.33 2.61
N GLN A 431 -11.37 -21.25 2.36
CA GLN A 431 -10.39 -21.76 3.29
C GLN A 431 -10.50 -21.06 4.63
N PHE A 432 -10.90 -19.79 4.70
CA PHE A 432 -10.91 -19.04 5.96
C PHE A 432 -12.10 -19.41 6.86
N MET A 433 -13.19 -19.94 6.30
CA MET A 433 -14.39 -20.28 7.07
C MET A 433 -14.09 -21.35 8.13
N GLY A 434 -14.53 -21.08 9.36
CA GLY A 434 -14.37 -21.99 10.50
C GLY A 434 -12.95 -22.06 11.07
N LYS A 435 -12.01 -21.24 10.57
CA LYS A 435 -10.65 -21.17 11.13
C LYS A 435 -10.59 -20.17 12.28
N ASN A 436 -9.73 -20.47 13.24
CA ASN A 436 -9.38 -19.55 14.31
C ASN A 436 -8.29 -18.59 13.83
N VAL A 437 -8.35 -17.37 14.34
CA VAL A 437 -7.31 -16.35 14.15
C VAL A 437 -6.24 -16.45 15.25
N PRO A 438 -4.96 -16.10 14.96
CA PRO A 438 -4.47 -15.61 13.67
C PRO A 438 -4.36 -16.72 12.61
N VAL A 439 -4.56 -16.36 11.35
CA VAL A 439 -4.32 -17.23 10.19
C VAL A 439 -2.89 -17.03 9.67
N THR A 440 -2.29 -18.11 9.19
CA THR A 440 -0.91 -18.18 8.70
C THR A 440 -0.86 -18.97 7.38
N LEU A 441 -0.34 -18.32 6.33
CA LEU A 441 -0.15 -18.92 5.02
C LEU A 441 0.89 -20.05 5.08
N GLY A 442 0.57 -21.18 4.45
CA GLY A 442 1.41 -22.38 4.44
C GLY A 442 1.28 -23.25 5.70
N ASP A 443 0.51 -22.82 6.70
CA ASP A 443 0.15 -23.65 7.86
C ASP A 443 -1.33 -24.00 7.81
N ASN A 444 -2.19 -23.03 8.13
CA ASN A 444 -3.62 -23.24 8.19
C ASN A 444 -4.38 -22.62 7.00
N VAL A 445 -3.73 -21.88 6.10
CA VAL A 445 -4.34 -21.41 4.84
C VAL A 445 -3.32 -21.57 3.73
N ASP A 446 -3.73 -22.06 2.56
CA ASP A 446 -2.84 -22.18 1.41
C ASP A 446 -2.73 -20.85 0.66
N ALA A 447 -1.50 -20.44 0.33
CA ALA A 447 -1.27 -19.27 -0.51
C ALA A 447 -1.63 -19.56 -1.98
N ILE A 448 -2.02 -18.52 -2.71
CA ILE A 448 -2.24 -18.60 -4.15
C ILE A 448 -0.88 -18.69 -4.83
N SER A 449 -0.66 -19.80 -5.55
CA SER A 449 0.58 -20.01 -6.32
C SER A 449 0.78 -18.89 -7.34
N GLY A 450 1.93 -18.23 -7.27
CA GLY A 450 2.28 -17.09 -8.13
C GLY A 450 1.65 -15.75 -7.72
N ALA A 451 0.88 -15.69 -6.62
CA ALA A 451 0.28 -14.46 -6.09
C ALA A 451 0.47 -14.35 -4.57
N THR A 452 1.70 -14.59 -4.12
CA THR A 452 2.04 -14.62 -2.69
C THR A 452 1.85 -13.26 -2.01
N VAL A 453 2.09 -12.15 -2.72
CA VAL A 453 1.88 -10.79 -2.19
C VAL A 453 0.41 -10.55 -1.89
N THR A 454 -0.48 -10.87 -2.83
CA THR A 454 -1.93 -10.81 -2.63
C THR A 454 -2.39 -11.71 -1.49
N SER A 455 -1.86 -12.93 -1.45
CA SER A 455 -2.20 -13.89 -0.40
C SER A 455 -1.84 -13.33 0.98
N SER A 456 -0.63 -12.76 1.10
CA SER A 456 -0.16 -12.12 2.34
C SER A 456 -0.98 -10.90 2.72
N ALA A 457 -1.39 -10.08 1.74
CA ALA A 457 -2.26 -8.94 1.98
C ALA A 457 -3.60 -9.39 2.59
N VAL A 458 -4.22 -10.45 2.06
CA VAL A 458 -5.46 -11.01 2.63
C VAL A 458 -5.22 -11.56 4.03
N GLN A 459 -4.15 -12.33 4.25
CA GLN A 459 -3.82 -12.83 5.60
C GLN A 459 -3.67 -11.69 6.61
N ASN A 460 -2.92 -10.64 6.24
CA ASN A 460 -2.67 -9.49 7.10
C ASN A 460 -3.96 -8.72 7.38
N ALA A 461 -4.83 -8.56 6.38
CA ALA A 461 -6.13 -7.91 6.54
C ALA A 461 -7.03 -8.71 7.49
N VAL A 462 -7.08 -10.04 7.35
CA VAL A 462 -7.82 -10.93 8.26
C VAL A 462 -7.31 -10.84 9.70
N ASN A 463 -5.99 -10.86 9.89
CA ASN A 463 -5.40 -10.77 11.23
C ASN A 463 -5.59 -9.38 11.86
N LEU A 464 -5.54 -8.31 11.07
CA LEU A 464 -5.82 -6.95 11.53
C LEU A 464 -7.30 -6.76 11.88
N ALA A 465 -8.20 -7.28 11.04
CA ALA A 465 -9.64 -7.31 11.30
C ALA A 465 -9.95 -8.04 12.61
N ALA A 466 -9.35 -9.22 12.81
CA ALA A 466 -9.47 -9.98 14.05
C ALA A 466 -8.98 -9.21 15.28
N LYS A 467 -7.83 -8.52 15.18
CA LYS A 467 -7.32 -7.68 16.26
C LYS A 467 -8.28 -6.54 16.60
N ALA A 468 -8.86 -5.89 15.59
CA ALA A 468 -9.81 -4.81 15.78
C ALA A 468 -11.13 -5.28 16.41
N MET A 469 -11.66 -6.42 15.92
CA MET A 469 -12.85 -7.05 16.49
C MET A 469 -12.57 -7.57 17.91
N GLY A 470 -11.35 -8.05 18.19
CA GLY A 470 -10.90 -8.45 19.52
C GLY A 470 -10.70 -7.29 20.51
N ALA A 471 -10.40 -6.08 20.03
CA ALA A 471 -10.39 -4.86 20.85
C ALA A 471 -11.81 -4.32 21.12
N ALA A 472 -12.75 -4.57 20.21
CA ALA A 472 -14.17 -4.26 20.38
C ALA A 472 -14.90 -5.26 21.29
N ILE A 473 -14.41 -6.50 21.36
CA ILE A 473 -14.74 -7.44 22.42
C ILE A 473 -13.99 -6.98 23.67
N GLU A 474 -14.51 -6.00 24.41
CA GLU A 474 -14.05 -5.78 25.78
C GLU A 474 -14.16 -7.12 26.51
N PHE A 475 -13.01 -7.75 26.73
CA PHE A 475 -12.91 -8.91 27.57
C PHE A 475 -13.23 -8.43 28.98
N THR A 476 -14.49 -8.55 29.38
CA THR A 476 -14.89 -8.48 30.77
C THR A 476 -14.25 -9.68 31.45
N LEU A 477 -12.98 -9.56 31.84
CA LEU A 477 -12.50 -10.26 33.01
C LEU A 477 -13.30 -9.68 34.16
N VAL A 478 -14.40 -10.35 34.47
CA VAL A 478 -14.96 -10.32 35.80
C VAL A 478 -13.79 -10.60 36.73
N ASP A 479 -13.42 -9.55 37.43
CA ASP A 479 -12.51 -9.57 38.56
C ASP A 479 -13.02 -10.67 39.51
N THR A 480 -12.36 -11.83 39.46
CA THR A 480 -12.56 -12.92 40.42
C THR A 480 -11.28 -13.10 41.23
N GLN A 481 -10.80 -12.00 41.79
CA GLN A 481 -10.13 -12.04 43.08
C GLN A 481 -11.17 -11.72 44.17
N SER A 482 -11.80 -12.76 44.73
CA SER A 482 -12.05 -12.91 46.17
C SER A 482 -13.15 -13.95 46.46
N SER A 483 -12.82 -14.87 47.37
CA SER A 483 -13.61 -15.94 48.02
C SER A 483 -13.22 -17.33 47.50
N ALA A 484 -12.56 -18.22 48.24
CA ALA A 484 -12.60 -18.48 49.68
C ALA A 484 -11.22 -19.04 50.13
N THR A 485 -10.61 -18.64 51.24
CA THR A 485 -10.87 -19.18 52.61
C THR A 485 -11.53 -20.55 52.64
N HIS A 486 -10.72 -21.63 52.59
CA HIS A 486 -10.61 -22.60 53.68
C HIS A 486 -9.46 -23.59 53.50
#